data_AF-A0A453JV87-F1
#
_entry.id   AF-A0A453JV87-F1
#
_cell.length_a   1.000
_cell.length_b   1.000
_cell.length_c   1.000
_cell.angle_alpha   90.00
_cell.angle_beta   90.00
_cell.angle_gamma   90.00
#
_symmetry.space_group_name_H-M   'P 1'
#
loop_
_entity.id
_entity.type
_entity.pdbx_description
1 polymer ?
#
loop_
_entity_poly.entity_id
_entity_poly.type
_entity_poly.pdbx_seq_one_letter_code
_entity_poly.pdbx_strand_id
1 'polypeptide(L)'
;MTDEHFGISVVEYMAAGAIPIAHKSAGPMMDIVLEEDSRETGFLASRKEEFAEAILKVLRMPEPERREMAAAARKRAQRFSEQKFHEDFTKAVRPVLLGRS
;
A
#
# COMPACT_ATOMS: atom_id res chain seq x y z
N MET A 1 3.91 13.67 5.07
CA MET A 1 5.08 13.86 4.21
C MET A 1 4.58 13.89 2.78
N THR A 2 4.96 14.92 2.02
CA THR A 2 4.56 15.08 0.61
C THR A 2 5.69 14.56 -0.26
N ASP A 3 5.35 13.98 -1.42
CA ASP A 3 6.29 13.45 -2.41
C ASP A 3 7.25 12.38 -1.86
N GLU A 4 6.76 11.54 -0.94
CA GLU A 4 7.47 10.36 -0.48
C GLU A 4 7.71 9.39 -1.64
N HIS A 5 8.98 9.15 -1.97
CA HIS A 5 9.38 8.43 -3.19
C HIS A 5 8.79 7.02 -3.25
N PHE A 6 8.80 6.31 -2.13
CA PHE A 6 8.18 5.00 -2.03
C PHE A 6 7.23 4.94 -0.84
N GLY A 7 7.74 5.10 0.38
CA GLY A 7 6.93 5.00 1.59
C GLY A 7 6.89 3.58 2.15
N ILE A 8 8.07 2.99 2.39
CA ILE A 8 8.20 1.64 2.96
C ILE A 8 7.41 1.48 4.27
N SER A 9 7.40 2.50 5.12
CA SER A 9 6.65 2.44 6.37
C SER A 9 5.14 2.27 6.15
N VAL A 10 4.58 2.81 5.06
CA VAL A 10 3.17 2.61 4.71
C VAL A 10 2.90 1.13 4.41
N VAL A 11 3.81 0.47 3.70
CA VAL A 11 3.74 -0.97 3.43
C VAL A 11 3.84 -1.78 4.73
N GLU A 12 4.75 -1.40 5.64
CA GLU A 12 4.91 -2.06 6.95
C GLU A 12 3.65 -1.96 7.80
N TYR A 13 3.01 -0.79 7.85
CA TYR A 13 1.74 -0.59 8.57
C TYR A 13 0.64 -1.48 7.99
N MET A 14 0.53 -1.54 6.66
CA MET A 14 -0.43 -2.40 5.97
C MET A 14 -0.19 -3.87 6.32
N ALA A 15 1.06 -4.34 6.26
CA ALA A 15 1.43 -5.71 6.60
C ALA A 15 1.13 -6.05 8.07
N ALA A 16 1.34 -5.10 8.99
CA ALA A 16 0.99 -5.23 10.41
C ALA A 16 -0.54 -5.20 10.66
N GLY A 17 -1.36 -4.91 9.64
CA GLY A 17 -2.80 -4.86 9.75
C GLY A 17 -3.37 -3.51 10.19
N ALA A 18 -2.56 -2.46 10.16
CA ALA A 18 -3.06 -1.10 10.29
C ALA A 18 -3.62 -0.60 8.95
N ILE A 19 -4.66 0.22 9.02
CA ILE A 19 -5.21 0.89 7.83
C ILE A 19 -4.34 2.14 7.57
N PRO A 20 -3.64 2.21 6.43
CA PRO A 20 -2.81 3.35 6.10
C PRO A 20 -3.67 4.60 5.83
N ILE A 21 -3.25 5.71 6.40
CA ILE A 21 -3.67 7.06 5.99
C ILE A 21 -2.41 7.77 5.54
N ALA A 22 -2.26 7.97 4.25
CA ALA A 22 -1.02 8.48 3.65
C ALA A 22 -1.27 9.71 2.79
N HIS A 23 -0.19 10.42 2.47
CA HIS A 23 -0.32 11.60 1.62
C HIS A 23 -0.68 11.19 0.18
N LYS A 24 -1.60 11.93 -0.44
CA LYS A 24 -2.04 11.72 -1.82
C LYS A 24 -1.01 12.26 -2.83
N SER A 25 0.18 11.67 -2.82
CA SER A 25 1.28 11.97 -3.75
C SER A 25 2.20 10.77 -3.88
N ALA A 26 2.94 10.68 -4.99
CA ALA A 26 4.06 9.76 -5.20
C ALA A 26 3.75 8.30 -4.80
N GLY A 27 4.73 7.57 -4.24
CA GLY A 27 4.62 6.13 -3.97
C GLY A 27 3.35 5.71 -3.20
N PRO A 28 2.95 6.41 -2.11
CA PRO A 28 1.71 6.10 -1.42
C PRO A 28 0.46 6.13 -2.31
N MET A 29 0.36 7.10 -3.22
CA MET A 29 -0.79 7.24 -4.12
C MET A 29 -0.70 6.35 -5.36
N MET A 30 0.49 6.20 -5.94
CA MET A 30 0.65 5.53 -7.24
C MET A 30 0.76 4.01 -7.10
N ASP A 31 1.37 3.54 -6.02
CA ASP A 31 1.79 2.14 -5.90
C ASP A 31 1.19 1.45 -4.68
N ILE A 32 1.06 2.14 -3.54
CA ILE A 32 0.81 1.49 -2.24
C ILE A 32 -0.67 1.47 -1.85
N VAL A 33 -1.35 2.61 -1.76
CA VAL A 33 -2.74 2.69 -1.26
C VAL A 33 -3.72 2.70 -2.44
N LEU A 34 -3.84 1.55 -3.11
CA LEU A 34 -4.85 1.31 -4.14
C LEU A 34 -5.74 0.12 -3.77
N GLU A 35 -6.82 -0.07 -4.50
CA GLU A 35 -7.75 -1.19 -4.26
C GLU A 35 -7.08 -2.56 -4.40
N GLU A 36 -7.56 -3.52 -3.62
CA GLU A 36 -7.21 -4.94 -3.70
C GLU A 36 -8.53 -5.74 -3.70
N ASP A 37 -8.75 -6.57 -4.72
CA ASP A 37 -10.03 -7.26 -4.96
C ASP A 37 -11.27 -6.34 -4.89
N SER A 38 -11.19 -5.16 -5.49
CA SER A 38 -12.25 -4.12 -5.46
C SER A 38 -12.59 -3.62 -4.05
N ARG A 39 -11.67 -3.75 -3.09
CA ARG A 39 -11.79 -3.18 -1.74
C ARG A 39 -10.74 -2.11 -1.52
N GLU A 40 -11.16 -1.01 -0.89
CA GLU A 40 -10.24 0.02 -0.40
C GLU A 40 -9.22 -0.60 0.57
N THR A 41 -7.96 -0.16 0.48
CA THR A 41 -6.88 -0.61 1.37
C THR A 41 -6.45 0.46 2.37
N GLY A 42 -7.07 1.65 2.33
CA GLY A 42 -6.81 2.77 3.22
C GLY A 42 -7.23 4.09 2.61
N PHE A 43 -6.69 5.19 3.12
CA PHE A 43 -7.08 6.55 2.73
C PHE A 43 -5.89 7.39 2.27
N LEU A 44 -6.15 8.24 1.28
CA LEU A 44 -5.20 9.22 0.76
C LEU A 44 -5.71 10.63 1.04
N ALA A 45 -4.85 11.48 1.61
CA ALA A 45 -5.17 12.85 1.98
C ALA A 45 -4.07 13.82 1.55
N SER A 46 -4.41 15.05 1.20
CA SER A 46 -3.45 16.13 0.88
C SER A 46 -3.49 17.27 1.89
N ARG A 47 -4.62 17.45 2.58
CA ARG A 47 -4.83 18.55 3.54
C ARG A 47 -5.08 18.04 4.95
N LYS A 48 -4.83 18.88 5.94
CA LYS A 48 -5.01 18.55 7.37
C LYS A 48 -6.44 18.09 7.68
N GLU A 49 -7.42 18.71 7.05
CA GLU A 49 -8.83 18.39 7.24
C GLU A 49 -9.14 16.98 6.73
N GLU A 50 -8.59 16.60 5.58
CA GLU A 50 -8.76 15.27 4.98
C GLU A 50 -8.10 14.17 5.83
N PHE A 51 -6.94 14.47 6.42
CA PHE A 51 -6.33 13.56 7.41
C PHE A 51 -7.22 13.39 8.63
N ALA A 52 -7.77 14.48 9.18
CA ALA A 52 -8.67 14.42 10.33
C ALA A 52 -9.95 13.63 10.01
N GLU A 53 -10.54 13.85 8.83
CA GLU A 53 -11.71 13.12 8.35
C GLU A 53 -11.42 11.63 8.18
N ALA A 54 -10.28 11.26 7.56
CA ALA A 54 -9.89 9.87 7.38
C ALA A 54 -9.65 9.16 8.72
N ILE A 55 -9.00 9.83 9.69
CA ILE A 55 -8.79 9.29 11.04
C ILE A 55 -10.14 9.05 11.72
N LEU A 56 -11.05 10.03 11.68
CA LEU A 56 -12.38 9.90 12.25
C LEU A 56 -13.19 8.78 11.56
N LYS A 57 -13.07 8.62 10.24
CA LYS A 57 -13.71 7.54 9.48
C LYS A 57 -13.23 6.18 9.98
N VAL A 58 -11.91 5.97 10.12
CA VAL A 58 -11.35 4.71 10.64
C VAL A 58 -11.81 4.43 12.08
N LEU A 59 -11.82 5.44 12.95
CA LEU A 59 -12.23 5.30 14.34
C LEU A 59 -13.72 4.96 14.51
N ARG A 60 -14.57 5.52 13.65
CA ARG A 60 -16.02 5.30 13.66
C ARG A 60 -16.47 4.07 12.86
N MET A 61 -15.60 3.54 11.99
CA MET A 61 -15.90 2.40 11.15
C MET A 61 -16.30 1.18 11.99
N PRO A 62 -17.38 0.46 11.62
CA PRO A 62 -17.72 -0.82 12.24
C PRO A 62 -16.54 -1.79 12.20
N GLU A 63 -16.35 -2.55 13.27
CA GLU A 63 -15.21 -3.45 13.37
C GLU A 63 -15.11 -4.47 12.20
N PRO A 64 -16.20 -5.08 11.71
CA PRO A 64 -16.11 -5.98 10.55
C PRO A 64 -15.57 -5.30 9.30
N GLU A 65 -16.09 -4.11 8.97
CA GLU A 65 -15.65 -3.31 7.82
C GLU A 65 -14.17 -2.90 7.97
N ARG A 66 -13.77 -2.49 9.18
CA ARG A 66 -12.37 -2.14 9.49
C ARG A 66 -11.43 -3.35 9.32
N ARG A 67 -11.87 -4.54 9.75
CA ARG A 67 -11.11 -5.79 9.59
C ARG A 67 -10.99 -6.19 8.11
N GLU A 68 -12.03 -6.01 7.31
CA GLU A 68 -12.00 -6.26 5.87
C GLU A 68 -11.00 -5.35 5.16
N MET A 69 -11.05 -4.03 5.41
CA MET A 69 -10.09 -3.07 4.86
C MET A 69 -8.65 -3.41 5.26
N ALA A 70 -8.42 -3.74 6.54
CA ALA A 70 -7.09 -4.16 7.01
C ALA A 70 -6.61 -5.48 6.36
N ALA A 71 -7.52 -6.42 6.08
CA ALA A 71 -7.17 -7.65 5.38
C ALA A 71 -6.80 -7.40 3.91
N ALA A 72 -7.55 -6.54 3.23
CA ALA A 72 -7.23 -6.09 1.87
C ALA A 72 -5.87 -5.37 1.83
N ALA A 73 -5.60 -4.49 2.80
CA ALA A 73 -4.32 -3.82 2.95
C ALA A 73 -3.17 -4.81 3.15
N ARG A 74 -3.32 -5.79 4.06
CA ARG A 74 -2.31 -6.85 4.26
C ARG A 74 -2.04 -7.65 2.99
N LYS A 75 -3.10 -8.02 2.26
CA LYS A 75 -2.98 -8.77 1.00
C LYS A 75 -2.20 -7.96 -0.03
N ARG A 76 -2.53 -6.68 -0.19
CA ARG A 76 -1.82 -5.77 -1.10
C ARG A 76 -0.35 -5.60 -0.74
N ALA A 77 -0.03 -5.48 0.55
CA ALA A 77 1.35 -5.35 1.02
C ALA A 77 2.24 -6.54 0.60
N GLN A 78 1.68 -7.74 0.37
CA GLN A 78 2.44 -8.90 -0.11
C GLN A 78 3.09 -8.70 -1.48
N ARG A 79 2.59 -7.75 -2.28
CA ARG A 79 3.20 -7.37 -3.57
C ARG A 79 4.60 -6.77 -3.40
N PHE A 80 4.92 -6.30 -2.20
CA PHE A 80 6.20 -5.69 -1.85
C PHE A 80 7.04 -6.60 -0.92
N SER A 81 6.71 -7.89 -0.85
CA SER A 81 7.49 -8.87 -0.10
C SER A 81 8.85 -9.13 -0.73
N GLU A 82 9.82 -9.56 0.08
CA GLU A 82 11.15 -9.95 -0.39
C GLU A 82 11.08 -11.07 -1.44
N GLN A 83 10.22 -12.07 -1.23
CA GLN A 83 10.01 -13.14 -2.20
C GLN A 83 9.54 -12.58 -3.55
N LYS A 84 8.54 -11.69 -3.53
CA LYS A 84 8.02 -11.10 -4.77
C LYS A 84 9.07 -10.26 -5.48
N PHE A 85 9.85 -9.49 -4.72
CA PHE A 85 11.00 -8.75 -5.25
C PHE A 85 12.03 -9.70 -5.90
N HIS A 86 12.42 -10.78 -5.24
CA HIS A 86 13.37 -11.75 -5.77
C HIS A 86 12.90 -12.36 -7.10
N GLU A 87 11.64 -12.80 -7.16
CA GLU A 87 11.03 -13.38 -8.36
C GLU A 87 11.01 -12.38 -9.52
N ASP A 88 10.50 -11.18 -9.28
CA ASP A 88 10.33 -10.16 -10.31
C ASP A 88 11.68 -9.60 -10.78
N PHE A 89 12.62 -9.38 -9.86
CA PHE A 89 13.98 -8.95 -10.18
C PHE A 89 14.70 -9.99 -11.04
N THR A 90 14.69 -11.26 -10.63
CA THR A 90 15.32 -12.36 -11.38
C THR A 90 14.72 -12.48 -12.78
N LYS A 91 13.40 -12.35 -12.90
CA LYS A 91 12.70 -12.36 -14.19
C LYS A 91 13.14 -11.19 -15.08
N ALA A 92 13.28 -9.99 -14.52
CA ALA A 92 13.65 -8.79 -15.26
C ALA A 92 15.10 -8.83 -15.78
N VAL A 93 16.04 -9.35 -14.99
CA VAL A 93 17.47 -9.36 -15.36
C VAL A 93 17.87 -10.57 -16.21
N ARG A 94 17.12 -11.68 -16.15
CA ARG A 94 17.43 -12.92 -16.89
C ARG A 94 17.68 -12.71 -18.39
N PRO A 95 16.88 -11.94 -19.15
CA PRO A 95 17.13 -11.72 -20.58
C PRO A 95 18.42 -10.96 -20.88
N VAL A 96 18.88 -10.12 -19.94
CA VAL A 96 20.14 -9.36 -20.06
C VAL A 96 21.34 -10.26 -19.79
N LEU A 97 21.24 -11.12 -18.78
CA LEU A 97 22.34 -11.98 -18.34
C LEU A 97 22.56 -13.20 -19.22
N LEU A 98 21.50 -13.76 -19.82
CA LEU A 98 21.58 -14.99 -20.62
C LEU A 98 21.73 -14.73 -22.13
N GLY A 99 21.67 -13.47 -22.57
CA GLY A 99 21.67 -13.11 -23.98
C GLY A 99 20.43 -13.62 -24.72
N ARG A 100 20.03 -12.92 -25.79
CA ARG A 100 19.04 -13.48 -26.73
C ARG A 100 19.70 -14.65 -27.44
N SER A 101 19.32 -15.88 -27.11
CA SER A 101 19.53 -17.04 -27.98
C SER A 101 18.63 -16.92 -29.21
#